data_AF-A0A483NAY2-F1
#
_entry.id   AF-A0A483NAY2-F1
#
_cell.length_a   1.000
_cell.length_b   1.000
_cell.length_c   1.000
_cell.angle_alpha   90.00
_cell.angle_beta   90.00
_cell.angle_gamma   90.00
#
_symmetry.space_group_name_H-M   'P 1'
#
loop_
_entity.id
_entity.type
_entity.pdbx_description
1 polymer ?
#
loop_
_entity_poly.entity_id
_entity_poly.type
_entity_poly.pdbx_seq_one_letter_code
_entity_poly.pdbx_strand_id
1 'polypeptide(L)'
;MNPKTKGIFEAAFAKWGFESQVLVLSEEASELSAACSRFLNHKTDISKVAEEAADVEIMIEQLRHNGVGPMIDNEKNRKMARLAQVVGVESQPVSPFGPSVLGLLEEATEQMGLAETLYRDTKTSNRYAAARARMAISLLMQAAQKMMREQQYAERMRAEDKSHG
;
A
#
# COMPACT_ATOMS: atom_id res chain seq x y z
N MET A 1 7.83 -2.69 -12.41
CA MET A 1 6.81 -2.45 -13.44
C MET A 1 7.49 -2.02 -14.74
N ASN A 2 7.00 -2.45 -15.90
CA ASN A 2 7.59 -2.06 -17.18
C ASN A 2 7.31 -0.57 -17.50
N PRO A 3 8.14 0.11 -18.31
CA PRO A 3 7.97 1.54 -18.62
C PRO A 3 6.66 1.90 -19.34
N LYS A 4 6.10 0.99 -20.15
CA LYS A 4 4.84 1.21 -20.87
C LYS A 4 3.66 1.23 -19.90
N THR A 5 3.57 0.28 -18.98
CA THR A 5 2.54 0.23 -17.93
C THR A 5 2.60 1.47 -17.04
N LYS A 6 3.81 1.95 -16.72
CA LYS A 6 3.99 3.21 -15.99
C LYS A 6 3.33 4.39 -16.68
N GLY A 7 3.63 4.57 -17.98
CA GLY A 7 3.07 5.68 -18.75
C GLY A 7 1.55 5.62 -18.85
N ILE A 8 0.96 4.42 -18.94
CA ILE A 8 -0.50 4.24 -18.95
C ILE A 8 -1.11 4.70 -17.63
N PHE A 9 -0.56 4.28 -16.49
CA PHE A 9 -1.07 4.65 -15.17
C PHE A 9 -0.91 6.15 -14.88
N GLU A 10 0.21 6.75 -15.29
CA GLU A 10 0.42 8.19 -15.19
C GLU A 10 -0.59 8.96 -16.05
N ALA A 11 -0.85 8.51 -17.28
CA ALA A 11 -1.85 9.12 -18.16
C ALA A 11 -3.29 8.98 -17.62
N ALA A 12 -3.63 7.81 -17.08
CA ALA A 12 -4.93 7.56 -16.46
C ALA A 12 -5.14 8.48 -15.25
N PHE A 13 -4.13 8.58 -14.38
CA PHE A 13 -4.18 9.48 -13.24
C PHE A 13 -4.21 10.95 -13.65
N ALA A 14 -3.49 11.35 -14.70
CA ALA A 14 -3.51 12.71 -15.25
C ALA A 14 -4.84 13.06 -15.94
N LYS A 15 -5.59 12.07 -16.41
CA LYS A 15 -6.92 12.27 -16.98
C LYS A 15 -8.00 12.37 -15.91
N TRP A 16 -8.08 11.40 -15.02
CA TRP A 16 -9.23 11.23 -14.11
C TRP A 16 -8.97 11.63 -12.66
N GLY A 17 -7.73 11.59 -12.19
CA GLY A 17 -7.38 11.96 -10.82
C GLY A 17 -7.70 10.89 -9.77
N PHE A 18 -7.30 11.16 -8.51
CA PHE A 18 -7.30 10.15 -7.44
C PHE A 18 -8.69 9.69 -7.01
N GLU A 19 -9.63 10.62 -6.82
CA GLU A 19 -10.97 10.28 -6.32
C GLU A 19 -11.74 9.40 -7.32
N SER A 20 -11.67 9.73 -8.61
CA SER A 20 -12.26 8.90 -9.67
C SER A 20 -11.62 7.52 -9.73
N GLN A 21 -10.31 7.41 -9.52
CA GLN A 21 -9.61 6.12 -9.48
C GLN A 21 -10.05 5.25 -8.30
N VAL A 22 -10.28 5.86 -7.13
CA VAL A 22 -10.84 5.16 -5.95
C VAL A 22 -12.28 4.72 -6.20
N LEU A 23 -13.08 5.55 -6.88
CA LEU A 23 -14.45 5.19 -7.26
C LEU A 23 -14.47 4.00 -8.22
N VAL A 24 -13.68 4.03 -9.29
CA VAL A 24 -13.57 2.93 -10.26
C VAL A 24 -13.09 1.65 -9.56
N LEU A 25 -12.10 1.71 -8.67
CA LEU A 25 -11.71 0.53 -7.88
C LEU A 25 -12.90 -0.09 -7.11
N SER A 26 -13.80 0.73 -6.57
CA SER A 26 -14.99 0.25 -5.88
C SER A 26 -16.00 -0.40 -6.85
N GLU A 27 -16.11 0.11 -8.07
CA GLU A 27 -16.93 -0.46 -9.15
C GLU A 27 -16.37 -1.83 -9.55
N GLU A 28 -15.08 -1.92 -9.92
CA GLU A 28 -14.43 -3.17 -10.30
C GLU A 28 -14.51 -4.23 -9.18
N ALA A 29 -14.35 -3.82 -7.92
CA ALA A 29 -14.50 -4.74 -6.79
C ALA A 29 -15.94 -5.28 -6.64
N SER A 30 -16.93 -4.48 -7.01
CA SER A 30 -18.35 -4.89 -7.02
C SER A 30 -18.63 -5.84 -8.20
N GLU A 31 -18.02 -5.60 -9.35
CA GLU A 31 -18.10 -6.50 -10.52
C GLU A 31 -17.45 -7.85 -10.22
N LEU A 32 -16.26 -7.86 -9.62
CA LEU A 32 -15.60 -9.09 -9.15
C LEU A 32 -16.46 -9.87 -8.15
N SER A 33 -17.10 -9.17 -7.20
CA SER A 33 -18.02 -9.78 -6.24
C SER A 33 -19.21 -10.45 -6.95
N ALA A 34 -19.80 -9.76 -7.95
CA ALA A 34 -20.89 -10.29 -8.75
C ALA A 34 -20.45 -11.48 -9.62
N ALA A 35 -19.27 -11.43 -10.23
CA ALA A 35 -18.72 -12.52 -11.03
C ALA A 35 -18.46 -13.78 -10.19
N CYS A 36 -17.84 -13.64 -9.02
CA CYS A 36 -17.66 -14.74 -8.05
C CYS A 36 -19.00 -15.38 -7.69
N SER A 37 -20.00 -14.55 -7.36
CA SER A 37 -21.34 -15.03 -7.01
C SER A 37 -22.01 -15.79 -8.17
N ARG A 38 -21.92 -15.27 -9.40
CA ARG A 38 -22.47 -15.93 -10.58
C ARG A 38 -21.76 -17.24 -10.90
N PHE A 39 -20.44 -17.29 -10.74
CA PHE A 39 -19.63 -18.48 -10.97
C PHE A 39 -20.03 -19.61 -10.02
N LEU A 40 -20.14 -19.30 -8.72
CA LEU A 40 -20.57 -20.27 -7.71
C LEU A 40 -22.02 -20.74 -7.90
N ASN A 41 -22.85 -19.95 -8.57
CA ASN A 41 -24.22 -20.33 -8.95
C ASN A 41 -24.32 -20.94 -10.35
N HIS A 42 -23.19 -21.29 -10.99
CA HIS A 42 -23.12 -21.86 -12.34
C HIS A 42 -23.78 -20.99 -13.43
N LYS A 43 -23.80 -19.67 -13.23
CA LYS A 43 -24.36 -18.67 -14.17
C LYS A 43 -23.30 -18.01 -15.06
N THR A 44 -22.03 -18.31 -14.83
CA THR A 44 -20.89 -17.89 -15.65
C THR A 44 -19.74 -18.88 -15.42
N ASP A 45 -18.64 -18.72 -16.13
CA ASP A 45 -17.45 -19.54 -15.97
C ASP A 45 -16.32 -18.78 -15.26
N ILE A 46 -15.20 -19.48 -15.03
CA ILE A 46 -14.04 -18.92 -14.33
C ILE A 46 -13.36 -17.78 -15.11
N SER A 47 -13.56 -17.69 -16.43
CA SER A 47 -12.94 -16.63 -17.25
C SER A 47 -13.48 -15.26 -16.87
N LYS A 48 -14.77 -15.16 -16.53
CA LYS A 48 -15.35 -13.89 -16.07
C LYS A 48 -14.80 -13.48 -14.70
N VAL A 49 -14.57 -14.42 -13.79
CA VAL A 49 -13.91 -14.11 -12.51
C VAL A 49 -12.48 -13.62 -12.73
N ALA A 50 -11.74 -14.24 -13.65
CA ALA A 50 -10.38 -13.84 -13.97
C ALA A 50 -10.30 -12.44 -14.61
N GLU A 51 -11.27 -12.09 -15.46
CA GLU A 51 -11.43 -10.77 -16.06
C GLU A 51 -11.59 -9.70 -14.96
N GLU A 52 -12.61 -9.82 -14.11
CA GLU A 52 -12.86 -8.82 -13.06
C GLU A 52 -11.73 -8.76 -12.02
N ALA A 53 -11.04 -9.89 -11.77
CA ALA A 53 -9.89 -9.92 -10.88
C ALA A 53 -8.72 -9.12 -11.47
N ALA A 54 -8.52 -9.22 -12.79
CA ALA A 54 -7.50 -8.44 -13.48
C ALA A 54 -7.80 -6.94 -13.44
N ASP A 55 -9.07 -6.54 -13.60
CA ASP A 55 -9.49 -5.14 -13.52
C ASP A 55 -9.25 -4.56 -12.12
N VAL A 56 -9.61 -5.30 -11.06
CA VAL A 56 -9.28 -4.93 -9.67
C VAL A 56 -7.76 -4.84 -9.45
N GLU A 57 -6.98 -5.80 -9.98
CA GLU A 57 -5.52 -5.79 -9.85
C GLU A 57 -4.90 -4.55 -10.52
N ILE A 58 -5.33 -4.21 -11.73
CA ILE A 58 -4.92 -2.99 -12.44
C ILE A 58 -5.22 -1.74 -11.62
N MET A 59 -6.41 -1.65 -11.03
CA MET A 59 -6.81 -0.49 -10.22
C MET A 59 -5.98 -0.39 -8.93
N ILE A 60 -5.68 -1.52 -8.27
CA ILE A 60 -4.79 -1.55 -7.11
C ILE A 60 -3.36 -1.12 -7.51
N GLU A 61 -2.85 -1.58 -8.65
CA GLU A 61 -1.55 -1.14 -9.17
C GLU A 61 -1.51 0.37 -9.43
N GLN A 62 -2.56 0.94 -10.02
CA GLN A 62 -2.66 2.40 -10.22
C GLN A 62 -2.62 3.18 -8.90
N LEU A 63 -3.29 2.70 -7.84
CA LEU A 63 -3.22 3.32 -6.51
C LEU A 63 -1.83 3.20 -5.89
N ARG A 64 -1.17 2.05 -6.05
CA ARG A 64 0.22 1.85 -5.61
C ARG A 64 1.14 2.88 -6.26
N HIS A 65 0.99 3.08 -7.56
CA HIS A 65 1.75 4.06 -8.32
C HIS A 65 1.48 5.51 -7.91
N ASN A 66 0.31 5.77 -7.30
CA ASN A 66 -0.09 7.10 -6.84
C ASN A 66 0.21 7.41 -5.38
N GLY A 67 1.15 6.68 -4.77
CA GLY A 67 1.71 6.98 -3.46
C GLY A 67 1.06 6.23 -2.30
N VAL A 68 0.11 5.33 -2.58
CA VAL A 68 -0.55 4.50 -1.54
C VAL A 68 0.14 3.12 -1.39
N GLY A 69 1.10 2.80 -2.26
CA GLY A 69 1.74 1.49 -2.31
C GLY A 69 2.33 1.01 -0.99
N PRO A 70 3.16 1.82 -0.29
CA PRO A 70 3.73 1.37 0.96
C PRO A 70 2.68 1.21 2.08
N MET A 71 1.56 1.93 2.04
CA MET A 71 0.44 1.70 2.98
C MET A 71 -0.18 0.32 2.76
N ILE A 72 -0.42 -0.03 1.48
CA ILE A 72 -0.98 -1.33 1.09
C ILE A 72 -0.01 -2.46 1.48
N ASP A 73 1.30 -2.30 1.28
CA ASP A 73 2.30 -3.31 1.64
C ASP A 73 2.36 -3.55 3.14
N ASN A 74 2.30 -2.48 3.94
CA ASN A 74 2.26 -2.60 5.39
C ASN A 74 1.00 -3.36 5.87
N GLU A 75 -0.16 -3.01 5.31
CA GLU A 75 -1.41 -3.72 5.60
C GLU A 75 -1.38 -5.19 5.16
N LYS A 76 -0.83 -5.48 3.98
CA LYS A 76 -0.61 -6.86 3.50
C LYS A 76 0.29 -7.64 4.46
N ASN A 77 1.43 -7.09 4.84
CA ASN A 77 2.37 -7.76 5.73
C ASN A 77 1.71 -8.13 7.07
N ARG A 78 0.95 -7.19 7.66
CA ARG A 78 0.20 -7.44 8.90
C ARG A 78 -0.84 -8.55 8.73
N LYS A 79 -1.62 -8.52 7.65
CA LYS A 79 -2.66 -9.52 7.38
C LYS A 79 -2.06 -10.90 7.05
N MET A 80 -0.95 -10.95 6.33
CA MET A 80 -0.25 -12.19 6.01
C MET A 80 0.38 -12.83 7.24
N ALA A 81 0.99 -12.06 8.14
CA ALA A 81 1.51 -12.57 9.40
C ALA A 81 0.38 -13.18 10.25
N ARG A 82 -0.78 -12.52 10.31
CA ARG A 82 -1.97 -13.06 10.98
C ARG A 82 -2.48 -14.32 10.30
N LEU A 83 -2.54 -14.35 8.97
CA LEU A 83 -2.99 -15.52 8.23
C LEU A 83 -2.08 -16.72 8.47
N ALA A 84 -0.76 -16.52 8.45
CA ALA A 84 0.24 -17.56 8.73
C ALA A 84 0.02 -18.20 10.11
N GLN A 85 -0.24 -17.39 11.15
CA GLN A 85 -0.60 -17.87 12.48
C GLN A 85 -1.89 -18.70 12.46
N VAL A 86 -2.92 -18.26 11.75
CA VAL A 86 -4.21 -18.96 11.65
C VAL A 86 -4.08 -20.31 10.93
N VAL A 87 -3.25 -20.38 9.88
CA VAL A 87 -3.08 -21.60 9.08
C VAL A 87 -1.94 -22.51 9.57
N GLY A 88 -1.27 -22.14 10.67
CA GLY A 88 -0.19 -22.93 11.27
C GLY A 88 1.09 -23.01 10.43
N VAL A 89 1.33 -22.04 9.54
CA VAL A 89 2.55 -21.96 8.74
C VAL A 89 3.52 -21.01 9.45
N GLU A 90 4.78 -21.44 9.61
CA GLU A 90 5.85 -20.55 10.06
C GLU A 90 5.97 -19.38 9.07
N SER A 91 5.57 -18.18 9.49
CA SER A 91 5.97 -16.98 8.78
C SER A 91 7.39 -16.66 9.16
N GLN A 92 8.28 -16.46 8.17
CA GLN A 92 9.53 -15.75 8.45
C GLN A 92 9.18 -14.46 9.19
N PRO A 93 9.88 -14.11 10.28
CA PRO A 93 9.78 -12.77 10.81
C PRO A 93 10.05 -11.83 9.65
N VAL A 94 9.10 -10.93 9.35
CA VAL A 94 9.30 -9.85 8.39
C VAL A 94 10.67 -9.29 8.71
N SER A 95 11.60 -9.30 7.74
CA SER A 95 13.02 -8.99 7.98
C SER A 95 13.13 -7.87 9.02
N PRO A 96 13.83 -8.08 10.16
CA PRO A 96 14.01 -7.01 11.12
C PRO A 96 14.68 -5.79 10.45
N PHE A 97 15.41 -6.05 9.36
CA PHE A 97 16.04 -5.08 8.47
C PHE A 97 15.11 -4.57 7.35
N GLY A 98 13.81 -4.43 7.61
CA GLY A 98 13.02 -3.40 6.93
C GLY A 98 13.66 -2.03 7.15
N PRO A 99 13.36 -1.01 6.32
CA PRO A 99 13.97 0.31 6.44
C PRO A 99 13.93 0.79 7.91
N SER A 100 15.06 1.26 8.42
CA SER A 100 15.16 1.76 9.80
C SER A 100 14.16 2.91 10.01
N VAL A 101 13.78 3.19 11.25
CA VAL A 101 12.95 4.38 11.53
C VAL A 101 13.62 5.62 10.93
N LEU A 102 14.93 5.76 11.10
CA LEU A 102 15.72 6.85 10.50
C LEU A 102 15.61 6.87 8.97
N GLY A 103 15.80 5.73 8.30
CA GLY A 103 15.67 5.66 6.83
C GLY A 103 14.26 5.99 6.33
N LEU A 104 13.22 5.58 7.06
CA LEU A 104 11.83 5.95 6.75
C LEU A 104 11.60 7.46 6.91
N LEU A 105 12.17 8.08 7.94
CA LEU A 105 12.07 9.52 8.18
C LEU A 105 12.87 10.34 7.16
N GLU A 106 14.06 9.87 6.79
CA GLU A 106 14.89 10.47 5.73
C GLU A 106 14.16 10.45 4.39
N GLU A 107 13.65 9.30 3.97
CA GLU A 107 12.86 9.17 2.73
C GLU A 107 11.60 10.03 2.79
N ALA A 108 10.87 10.04 3.92
CA ALA A 108 9.71 10.91 4.09
C ALA A 108 10.07 12.39 3.90
N THR A 109 11.24 12.80 4.39
CA THR A 109 11.76 14.16 4.26
C THR A 109 12.09 14.50 2.82
N GLU A 110 12.72 13.59 2.08
CA GLU A 110 12.94 13.73 0.65
C GLU A 110 11.61 13.88 -0.11
N GLN A 111 10.64 13.01 0.16
CA GLN A 111 9.33 13.09 -0.48
C GLN A 111 8.59 14.40 -0.15
N MET A 112 8.72 14.94 1.06
CA MET A 112 8.18 16.26 1.42
C MET A 112 8.85 17.39 0.63
N GLY A 113 10.19 17.38 0.51
CA GLY A 113 10.93 18.37 -0.27
C GLY A 113 10.56 18.36 -1.75
N LEU A 114 10.39 17.15 -2.33
CA LEU A 114 9.90 16.98 -3.69
C LEU A 114 8.46 17.49 -3.84
N ALA A 115 7.57 17.21 -2.87
CA ALA A 115 6.20 17.69 -2.89
C ALA A 115 6.15 19.23 -2.89
N GLU A 116 6.94 19.88 -2.04
CA GLU A 116 7.03 21.35 -1.98
C GLU A 116 7.55 21.93 -3.29
N THR A 117 8.63 21.36 -3.82
CA THR A 117 9.25 21.82 -5.08
C THR A 117 8.25 21.75 -6.24
N LEU A 118 7.56 20.61 -6.38
CA LEU A 118 6.56 20.40 -7.43
C LEU A 118 5.34 21.29 -7.27
N TYR A 119 4.95 21.62 -6.04
CA TYR A 119 3.80 22.51 -5.79
C TYR A 119 4.12 23.99 -6.09
N ARG A 120 5.37 24.41 -5.87
CA ARG A 120 5.82 25.78 -6.19
C ARG A 120 6.01 25.99 -7.69
N ASP A 121 6.29 24.93 -8.45
CA ASP A 121 6.44 25.02 -9.90
C ASP A 121 5.08 25.13 -10.60
N THR A 122 4.75 26.34 -11.05
CA THR A 122 3.50 26.65 -11.75
C THR A 122 3.33 25.94 -13.10
N LYS A 123 4.40 25.34 -13.64
CA LYS A 123 4.36 24.57 -14.88
C LYS A 123 4.08 23.08 -14.66
N THR A 124 4.22 22.60 -13.42
CA THR A 124 4.03 21.19 -13.10
C THR A 124 2.63 20.95 -12.53
N SER A 125 2.03 19.81 -12.86
CA SER A 125 0.73 19.45 -12.31
C SER A 125 0.81 19.18 -10.81
N ASN A 126 -0.05 19.83 -10.02
CA ASN A 126 -0.21 19.57 -8.58
C ASN A 126 -0.50 18.11 -8.22
N ARG A 127 -0.91 17.30 -9.21
CA ARG A 127 -1.09 15.85 -9.06
C ARG A 127 0.20 15.14 -8.65
N TYR A 128 1.34 15.57 -9.19
CA TYR A 128 2.65 15.01 -8.83
C TYR A 128 3.05 15.41 -7.40
N ALA A 129 2.86 16.68 -7.04
CA ALA A 129 3.07 17.14 -5.66
C ALA A 129 2.21 16.36 -4.65
N ALA A 130 0.93 16.15 -4.98
CA ALA A 130 0.02 15.37 -4.14
C ALA A 130 0.43 13.89 -4.02
N ALA A 131 0.96 13.27 -5.08
CA ALA A 131 1.48 11.90 -5.03
C ALA A 131 2.70 11.80 -4.09
N ARG A 132 3.61 12.77 -4.14
CA ARG A 132 4.76 12.85 -3.22
C ARG A 132 4.32 13.07 -1.77
N ALA A 133 3.34 13.94 -1.54
CA ALA A 133 2.77 14.13 -0.21
C ALA A 133 2.13 12.86 0.36
N ARG A 134 1.37 12.10 -0.45
CA ARG A 134 0.82 10.80 -0.03
C ARG A 134 1.92 9.79 0.31
N MET A 135 2.98 9.74 -0.48
CA MET A 135 4.13 8.89 -0.20
C MET A 135 4.78 9.26 1.15
N ALA A 136 5.00 10.55 1.40
CA ALA A 136 5.54 11.03 2.68
C ALA A 136 4.65 10.62 3.87
N ILE A 137 3.33 10.82 3.77
CA ILE A 137 2.36 10.40 4.79
C ILE A 137 2.47 8.89 5.04
N SER A 138 2.54 8.09 3.97
CA SER A 138 2.68 6.64 4.07
C SER A 138 3.95 6.23 4.83
N LEU A 139 5.08 6.88 4.54
CA LEU A 139 6.36 6.60 5.19
C LEU A 139 6.33 7.00 6.66
N LEU A 140 5.76 8.16 6.99
CA LEU A 140 5.58 8.62 8.36
C LEU A 140 4.70 7.66 9.18
N MET A 141 3.61 7.16 8.59
CA MET A 141 2.76 6.15 9.23
C MET A 141 3.53 4.86 9.53
N GLN A 142 4.37 4.39 8.60
CA GLN A 142 5.23 3.22 8.84
C GLN A 142 6.26 3.47 9.93
N ALA A 143 6.92 4.62 9.91
CA ALA A 143 7.91 5.01 10.92
C ALA A 143 7.28 5.00 12.32
N ALA A 144 6.13 5.67 12.49
CA ALA A 144 5.41 5.73 13.76
C ALA A 144 5.06 4.33 14.30
N GLN A 145 4.58 3.43 13.44
CA GLN A 145 4.26 2.06 13.86
C GLN A 145 5.50 1.25 14.24
N LYS A 146 6.63 1.47 13.56
CA LYS A 146 7.89 0.80 13.90
C LYS A 146 8.43 1.31 15.24
N MET A 147 8.41 2.62 15.48
CA MET A 147 8.79 3.22 16.77
C MET A 147 7.98 2.63 17.93
N MET A 148 6.66 2.49 17.77
CA MET A 148 5.81 1.87 18.81
C MET A 148 6.17 0.40 19.07
N ARG A 149 6.49 -0.37 18.03
CA ARG A 149 6.91 -1.77 18.17
C ARG A 149 8.27 -1.90 18.86
N GLU A 150 9.22 -1.06 18.50
CA GLU A 150 10.55 -1.00 19.13
C GLU A 150 10.43 -0.68 20.63
N GLN A 151 9.60 0.31 20.98
CA GLN A 151 9.33 0.67 22.37
C GLN A 151 8.66 -0.46 23.16
N GLN A 152 7.61 -1.08 22.61
CA GLN A 152 6.92 -2.20 23.25
C GLN A 152 7.84 -3.40 23.49
N TYR A 153 8.74 -3.69 22.54
CA TYR A 153 9.73 -4.76 22.70
C TYR A 153 10.71 -4.45 23.83
N ALA A 154 11.26 -3.22 23.86
CA ALA A 154 12.17 -2.79 24.92
C ALA A 154 11.51 -2.84 26.31
N GLU A 155 10.23 -2.50 26.41
CA GLU A 155 9.45 -2.60 27.65
C GLU A 155 9.26 -4.04 28.12
N ARG A 156 8.96 -4.97 27.19
CA ARG A 156 8.84 -6.41 27.51
C ARG A 156 10.14 -7.00 28.02
N MET A 157 11.26 -6.74 27.34
CA MET A 157 12.57 -7.22 27.77
C MET A 157 12.93 -6.71 29.16
N ARG A 158 12.65 -5.43 29.47
CA ARG A 158 12.85 -4.86 30.82
C ARG A 158 11.96 -5.48 31.88
N ALA A 159 10.75 -5.91 31.53
CA ALA A 159 9.84 -6.57 32.46
C ALA A 159 10.27 -8.01 32.76
N GLU A 160 10.76 -8.73 31.74
CA GLU A 160 11.32 -10.08 31.88
C GLU A 160 12.62 -10.08 32.69
N ASP A 161 13.51 -9.10 32.49
CA ASP A 161 14.73 -8.95 33.32
C ASP A 161 14.39 -8.69 34.80
N LYS A 162 13.29 -7.95 35.07
CA LYS A 162 12.83 -7.68 36.45
C LYS A 162 12.13 -8.84 37.12
N SER A 163 11.61 -9.82 36.38
CA SER A 163 10.96 -11.00 36.95
C SER A 163 11.92 -12.15 37.28
N HIS A 164 13.17 -12.07 36.79
CA HIS A 164 14.21 -13.08 36.99
C HIS A 164 15.35 -12.64 37.93
N GLY A 165 15.26 -11.44 38.52
CA GLY A 165 16.17 -10.92 39.55
C GLY A 165 15.45 -10.72 40.87
#